data_AF-A0A6C0C6P6-F1
#
_entry.id   AF-A0A6C0C6P6-F1
#
_cell.length_a   1.000
_cell.length_b   1.000
_cell.length_c   1.000
_cell.angle_alpha   90.00
_cell.angle_beta   90.00
_cell.angle_gamma   90.00
#
_symmetry.space_group_name_H-M   'P 1'
#
loop_
_entity.id
_entity.type
_entity.pdbx_description
1 polymer ?
#
loop_
_entity_poly.entity_id
_entity_poly.type
_entity_poly.pdbx_seq_one_letter_code
_entity_poly.pdbx_strand_id
1 'polypeptide(L)'
;MIEDHFRGYVIWIGRNQDENDELVTKASPEDYWLHLASVPSPHCIIDNPSGKRIHHKIIKHAAYLTKKYSKYSHVQKIDVCVTRIKFIKKTNKKGLVTVLNLIKIINS
;
A
#
# COMPACT_ATOMS: atom_id res chain seq x y z
N MET A 1 -0.65 -13.75 3.15
CA MET A 1 -0.27 -12.36 3.38
C MET A 1 1.23 -12.33 3.64
N ILE A 2 1.91 -11.23 3.36
CA ILE A 2 3.34 -11.05 3.65
C ILE A 2 3.48 -9.97 4.70
N GLU A 3 4.32 -10.23 5.69
CA GLU A 3 4.71 -9.29 6.73
C GLU A 3 6.20 -8.97 6.55
N ASP A 4 6.54 -7.70 6.52
CA ASP A 4 7.92 -7.20 6.45
C ASP A 4 8.15 -6.18 7.56
N HIS A 5 9.36 -6.18 8.14
CA HIS A 5 9.74 -5.29 9.23
C HIS A 5 10.85 -4.37 8.77
N PHE A 6 10.61 -3.06 8.78
CA PHE A 6 11.60 -2.08 8.34
C PHE A 6 11.66 -0.88 9.27
N ARG A 7 12.81 -0.70 9.94
CA ARG A 7 13.09 0.45 10.83
C ARG A 7 12.03 0.65 11.93
N GLY A 8 11.51 -0.45 12.48
CA GLY A 8 10.49 -0.42 13.53
C GLY A 8 9.06 -0.21 13.03
N TYR A 9 8.83 -0.30 11.73
CA TYR A 9 7.49 -0.31 11.13
C TYR A 9 7.17 -1.69 10.58
N VAL A 10 5.93 -2.14 10.77
CA VAL A 10 5.40 -3.34 10.16
C VAL A 10 4.74 -2.95 8.83
N ILE A 11 5.05 -3.71 7.79
CA ILE A 11 4.55 -3.51 6.44
C ILE A 11 3.88 -4.79 5.98
N TRP A 12 2.63 -4.69 5.59
CA TRP A 12 1.82 -5.81 5.13
C TRP A 12 1.58 -5.76 3.64
N ILE A 13 1.69 -6.90 2.95
CA ILE A 13 1.36 -7.02 1.52
C ILE A 13 0.33 -8.14 1.30
N GLY A 14 -0.76 -7.79 0.61
CA GLY A 14 -1.80 -8.73 0.21
C GLY A 14 -1.46 -9.35 -1.15
N ARG A 15 -1.42 -10.67 -1.24
CA ARG A 15 -0.99 -11.38 -2.46
C ARG A 15 -2.13 -11.68 -3.43
N ASN A 16 -3.37 -11.53 -2.99
CA ASN A 16 -4.58 -11.80 -3.77
C ASN A 16 -5.71 -10.86 -3.33
N GLN A 17 -6.85 -10.92 -4.04
CA GLN A 17 -8.00 -10.03 -3.79
C GLN A 17 -8.59 -10.16 -2.39
N ASP A 18 -8.61 -11.37 -1.82
CA ASP A 18 -9.16 -11.62 -0.48
C ASP A 18 -8.23 -11.05 0.60
N GLU A 19 -6.91 -11.30 0.50
CA GLU A 19 -5.91 -10.72 1.39
C GLU A 19 -5.87 -9.19 1.28
N ASN A 20 -6.02 -8.63 0.08
CA ASN A 20 -6.08 -7.19 -0.16
C ASN A 20 -7.28 -6.54 0.52
N ASP A 21 -8.44 -7.19 0.47
CA ASP A 21 -9.67 -6.72 1.08
C ASP A 21 -9.60 -6.82 2.62
N GLU A 22 -9.03 -7.92 3.12
CA GLU A 22 -8.77 -8.15 4.53
C GLU A 22 -7.84 -7.09 5.11
N LEU A 23 -6.73 -6.78 4.42
CA LEU A 23 -5.79 -5.74 4.83
C LEU A 23 -6.45 -4.38 4.97
N VAL A 24 -7.20 -3.95 3.95
CA VAL A 24 -7.88 -2.65 3.97
C VAL A 24 -8.94 -2.60 5.09
N THR A 25 -9.55 -3.74 5.42
CA THR A 25 -10.57 -3.83 6.47
C THR A 25 -9.97 -3.79 7.88
N LYS A 26 -8.81 -4.42 8.07
CA LYS A 26 -8.12 -4.47 9.37
C LYS A 26 -7.29 -3.24 9.68
N ALA A 27 -6.92 -2.46 8.67
CA ALA A 27 -6.05 -1.31 8.83
C ALA A 27 -6.72 -0.16 9.58
N SER A 28 -5.91 0.58 10.31
CA SER A 28 -6.30 1.79 11.02
C SER A 28 -6.39 2.99 10.08
N PRO A 29 -7.25 3.98 10.35
CA PRO A 29 -7.43 5.15 9.47
C PRO A 29 -6.15 5.95 9.16
N GLU A 30 -5.17 5.91 10.06
CA GLU A 30 -3.89 6.63 9.93
C GLU A 30 -2.76 5.82 9.30
N ASP A 31 -3.02 4.54 9.00
CA ASP A 31 -2.08 3.68 8.29
C ASP A 31 -1.92 4.16 6.84
N TYR A 32 -0.74 3.90 6.28
CA TYR A 32 -0.46 4.27 4.90
C TYR A 32 -0.77 3.11 3.98
N TRP A 33 -1.53 3.39 2.93
CA TRP A 33 -1.85 2.46 1.86
C TRP A 33 -1.04 2.79 0.61
N LEU A 34 -0.53 1.74 -0.04
CA LEU A 34 0.22 1.82 -1.28
C LEU A 34 -0.30 0.81 -2.31
N HIS A 35 -0.25 1.21 -3.58
CA HIS A 35 -0.63 0.40 -4.72
C HIS A 35 0.03 0.96 -5.99
N LEU A 36 0.36 0.11 -6.96
CA LEU A 36 0.90 0.57 -8.24
C LEU A 36 -0.14 1.44 -8.98
N ALA A 37 0.29 2.55 -9.56
CA ALA A 37 -0.59 3.45 -10.27
C ALA A 37 -1.09 2.78 -11.56
N SER A 38 -2.39 2.90 -11.82
CA SER A 38 -3.03 2.51 -13.09
C SER A 38 -2.94 1.03 -13.49
N VAL A 39 -2.41 0.14 -12.65
CA VAL A 39 -2.30 -1.30 -12.95
C VAL A 39 -2.72 -2.17 -11.75
N PRO A 40 -3.29 -3.37 -11.98
CA PRO A 40 -3.63 -4.28 -10.88
C PRO A 40 -2.39 -4.74 -10.11
N SER A 41 -2.37 -4.53 -8.80
CA SER A 41 -1.23 -4.90 -7.96
C SER A 41 -1.64 -5.25 -6.53
N PRO A 42 -0.73 -5.85 -5.74
CA PRO A 42 -0.92 -6.03 -4.30
C PRO A 42 -1.29 -4.73 -3.58
N HIS A 43 -2.16 -4.82 -2.58
CA HIS A 43 -2.28 -3.75 -1.58
C HIS A 43 -1.13 -3.88 -0.59
N CYS A 44 -0.49 -2.76 -0.31
CA CYS A 44 0.53 -2.66 0.72
C CYS A 44 0.09 -1.68 1.81
N ILE A 45 0.23 -2.06 3.07
CA ILE A 45 -0.14 -1.23 4.22
C ILE A 45 1.07 -1.08 5.13
N ILE A 46 1.31 0.13 5.62
CA ILE A 46 2.33 0.43 6.64
C ILE A 46 1.59 0.77 7.92
N ASP A 47 1.77 -0.04 8.96
CA ASP A 47 1.18 0.20 10.26
C ASP A 47 1.75 1.47 10.87
N ASN A 48 0.88 2.42 11.22
CA ASN A 48 1.25 3.72 11.74
C ASN A 48 0.44 4.07 12.99
N PRO A 49 0.64 3.34 14.11
CA PRO A 49 -0.09 3.57 15.35
C PRO A 49 0.14 4.97 15.92
N SER A 50 1.25 5.64 15.56
CA SER A 50 1.55 6.99 16.01
C SER A 50 0.69 8.08 15.36
N GLY A 51 0.07 7.80 14.21
CA GLY A 51 -0.64 8.79 13.37
C GLY A 51 0.24 9.89 12.76
N LYS A 52 1.54 9.91 13.09
CA LYS A 52 2.50 10.91 12.62
C LYS A 52 2.91 10.63 11.19
N ARG A 53 3.56 11.61 10.57
CA ARG A 53 4.12 11.45 9.23
C ARG A 53 5.29 10.46 9.27
N ILE A 54 5.21 9.42 8.46
CA ILE A 54 6.28 8.43 8.33
C ILE A 54 7.43 8.96 7.46
N HIS A 55 8.64 8.53 7.77
CA HIS A 55 9.84 8.93 7.05
C HIS A 55 9.85 8.39 5.61
N HIS A 56 10.35 9.17 4.65
CA HIS A 56 10.29 8.83 3.22
C HIS A 56 10.95 7.48 2.86
N LYS A 57 11.97 7.06 3.63
CA LYS A 57 12.66 5.77 3.42
C LYS A 57 11.72 4.57 3.65
N ILE A 58 10.79 4.68 4.59
CA ILE A 58 9.83 3.61 4.91
C ILE A 58 8.81 3.48 3.76
N ILE A 59 8.29 4.62 3.27
CA ILE A 59 7.40 4.67 2.11
C ILE A 59 8.10 4.06 0.87
N LYS A 60 9.36 4.41 0.62
CA LYS A 60 10.12 3.86 -0.51
C LYS A 60 10.30 2.34 -0.38
N HIS A 61 10.58 1.84 0.81
CA HIS A 61 10.71 0.39 1.05
C HIS A 61 9.40 -0.34 0.79
N ALA A 62 8.29 0.17 1.32
CA ALA A 62 6.95 -0.37 1.05
C ALA A 62 6.59 -0.34 -0.44
N ALA A 63 6.93 0.74 -1.16
CA ALA A 63 6.72 0.84 -2.60
C ALA A 63 7.57 -0.14 -3.41
N TYR A 64 8.81 -0.39 -2.99
CA TYR A 64 9.65 -1.43 -3.54
C TYR A 64 9.00 -2.82 -3.34
N LEU A 65 8.51 -3.12 -2.14
CA LEU A 65 7.84 -4.40 -1.87
C LEU A 65 6.56 -4.55 -2.70
N THR A 66 5.75 -3.50 -2.80
CA THR A 66 4.53 -3.47 -3.63
C THR A 66 4.83 -3.84 -5.07
N LYS A 67 5.89 -3.25 -5.65
CA LYS A 67 6.37 -3.56 -7.00
C LYS A 67 6.92 -4.99 -7.08
N LYS A 68 7.78 -5.39 -6.14
CA LYS A 68 8.45 -6.70 -6.08
C LYS A 68 7.45 -7.86 -6.09
N TYR A 69 6.35 -7.74 -5.34
CA TYR A 69 5.32 -8.77 -5.24
C TYR A 69 4.20 -8.63 -6.28
N SER A 70 4.31 -7.67 -7.19
CA SER A 70 3.41 -7.53 -8.33
C SER A 70 3.92 -8.29 -9.56
N LYS A 71 3.07 -8.41 -10.58
CA LYS A 71 3.46 -8.92 -11.90
C LYS A 71 4.44 -7.98 -12.65
N TYR A 72 4.64 -6.76 -12.15
CA TYR A 72 5.44 -5.70 -12.76
C TYR A 72 6.81 -5.53 -12.10
N SER A 73 7.28 -6.52 -11.35
CA SER A 73 8.59 -6.50 -10.68
C SER A 73 9.77 -6.26 -11.63
N HIS A 74 9.62 -6.66 -12.90
CA HIS A 74 10.61 -6.48 -13.97
C HIS A 74 10.59 -5.09 -14.63
N VAL A 75 9.54 -4.28 -14.39
CA VAL A 75 9.42 -2.95 -14.99
C VAL A 75 10.43 -2.00 -14.36
N GLN A 76 11.22 -1.26 -15.15
CA GLN A 76 12.26 -0.39 -14.59
C GLN A 76 11.69 0.74 -13.74
N LYS A 77 10.66 1.43 -14.22
CA LYS A 77 10.03 2.55 -13.52
C LYS A 77 8.52 2.36 -13.53
N ILE A 78 7.94 2.36 -12.33
CA ILE A 78 6.50 2.36 -12.17
C ILE A 78 6.11 3.30 -11.04
N ASP A 79 5.05 4.06 -11.28
CA ASP A 79 4.49 4.95 -10.29
C ASP A 79 3.74 4.16 -9.22
N VAL A 80 3.92 4.55 -7.96
CA VAL A 80 3.23 3.98 -6.81
C VAL A 80 2.42 5.07 -6.13
N CYS A 81 1.12 4.86 -6.04
CA CYS A 81 0.20 5.71 -5.31
C CYS A 81 0.37 5.46 -3.82
N VAL A 82 0.43 6.54 -3.05
CA VAL A 82 0.51 6.52 -1.59
C VAL A 82 -0.59 7.41 -1.03
N THR A 83 -1.39 6.85 -0.13
CA THR A 83 -2.37 7.62 0.65
C THR A 83 -2.55 7.04 2.05
N ARG A 84 -3.44 7.62 2.86
CA ARG A 84 -3.87 7.03 4.15
C ARG A 84 -5.15 6.24 3.96
N ILE A 85 -5.38 5.25 4.82
CA ILE A 85 -6.59 4.42 4.78
C ILE A 85 -7.87 5.25 4.89
N LYS A 86 -7.89 6.32 5.69
CA LYS A 86 -9.04 7.23 5.77
C LYS A 86 -9.41 7.94 4.46
N PHE A 87 -8.50 7.96 3.48
CA PHE A 87 -8.70 8.56 2.17
C PHE A 87 -8.98 7.54 1.07
N ILE A 88 -9.21 6.28 1.42
CA ILE A 88 -9.72 5.27 0.48
C ILE A 88 -11.12 4.83 0.91
N LYS A 89 -11.93 4.44 -0.07
CA LYS A 89 -13.24 3.82 0.14
C LYS A 89 -13.27 2.48 -0.55
N LYS A 90 -13.73 1.44 0.16
CA LYS A 90 -14.00 0.14 -0.44
C LYS A 90 -15.17 0.25 -1.41
N THR A 91 -15.12 -0.54 -2.47
CA THR A 91 -16.27 -0.74 -3.36
C THR A 91 -16.95 -2.07 -3.03
N ASN A 92 -18.06 -2.38 -3.71
CA ASN A 92 -18.73 -3.69 -3.57
C ASN A 92 -17.91 -4.85 -4.17
N LYS A 93 -16.81 -4.56 -4.89
CA LYS A 93 -15.91 -5.57 -5.46
C LYS A 93 -14.69 -5.74 -4.55
N LYS A 94 -14.40 -6.98 -4.14
CA LYS A 94 -13.24 -7.30 -3.32
C LYS A 94 -11.94 -6.83 -3.97
N GLY A 95 -11.06 -6.24 -3.17
CA GLY A 95 -9.77 -5.73 -3.64
C GLY A 95 -9.85 -4.47 -4.51
N LEU A 96 -11.04 -3.95 -4.82
CA LEU A 96 -11.20 -2.69 -5.53
C LEU A 96 -11.52 -1.56 -4.55
N VAL A 97 -10.67 -0.54 -4.56
CA VAL A 97 -10.81 0.67 -3.74
C VAL A 97 -10.83 1.93 -4.59
N THR A 98 -11.62 2.90 -4.15
CA THR A 98 -11.63 4.26 -4.70
C THR A 98 -10.75 5.14 -3.82
N VAL A 99 -9.76 5.80 -4.43
CA VAL A 99 -8.90 6.76 -3.73
C VAL A 99 -9.53 8.15 -3.81
N LEU A 100 -9.85 8.73 -2.66
CA LEU A 100 -10.46 10.05 -2.55
C LEU A 100 -9.44 11.18 -2.57
N ASN A 101 -8.24 10.93 -2.02
CA ASN A 101 -7.15 11.88 -2.00
C ASN A 101 -5.81 11.15 -2.16
N LEU A 102 -5.05 11.52 -3.18
CA LEU A 102 -3.69 11.02 -3.39
C LEU A 102 -2.70 11.93 -2.66
N ILE A 103 -1.98 11.37 -1.69
CA ILE A 103 -0.97 12.15 -0.94
C ILE A 103 0.29 12.28 -1.78
N LYS A 104 0.70 11.20 -2.46
CA LYS A 104 1.95 11.18 -3.22
C LYS A 104 1.96 10.10 -4.29
N ILE A 105 2.62 10.41 -5.41
CA ILE A 105 3.08 9.43 -6.39
C ILE A 105 4.61 9.36 -6.28
N ILE A 106 5.15 8.15 -6.22
CA ILE A 106 6.61 7.91 -6.19
C ILE A 106 7.02 6.95 -7.29
N ASN A 107 8.18 7.21 -7.89
CA ASN A 107 8.80 6.30 -8.84
C ASN A 107 9.55 5.21 -8.07
N SER A 108 9.21 3.95 -8.36
CA SER A 108 9.79 2.73 -7.81
C SER A 108 10.36 1.86 -8.92
#